data_AF-B1LH46-F1
#
_entry.id   AF-B1LH46-F1
#
_cell.length_a   1.000
_cell.length_b   1.000
_cell.length_c   1.000
_cell.angle_alpha   90.00
_cell.angle_beta   90.00
_cell.angle_gamma   90.00
#
_symmetry.space_group_name_H-M   'P 1'
#
loop_
_entity.id
_entity.type
_entity.pdbx_description
1 polymer ?
#
loop_
_entity_poly.entity_id
_entity_poly.type
_entity_poly.pdbx_seq_one_letter_code
_entity_poly.pdbx_strand_id
1 'polypeptide(L)'
;MNKKTKRTFTPEFRLECAQLIVDKGYSYRQASEAMNVGSTTLESWGSAGARTLAEMLTQNGVPMSRYRAGRLMKYLNLSSCQPGKHQYKNACQEHTCLPNLLERQFAVPEPDRVW
;
A
#
# COMPACT_ATOMS: atom_id res chain seq x y z
N MET A 1 16.37 -20.61 0.49
CA MET A 1 15.62 -19.41 0.96
C MET A 1 14.16 -19.55 0.58
N ASN A 2 13.28 -19.82 1.54
CA ASN A 2 11.85 -19.94 1.27
C ASN A 2 11.25 -18.52 1.15
N LYS A 3 10.68 -18.18 -0.01
CA LYS A 3 10.14 -16.83 -0.24
C LYS A 3 8.87 -16.69 0.61
N LYS A 4 8.84 -15.71 1.52
CA LYS A 4 7.63 -15.41 2.28
C LYS A 4 6.52 -14.99 1.31
N THR A 5 5.52 -15.84 1.13
CA THR A 5 4.36 -15.56 0.28
C THR A 5 3.52 -14.47 0.94
N LYS A 6 3.17 -13.41 0.21
CA LYS A 6 2.31 -12.35 0.73
C LYS A 6 0.92 -12.93 1.03
N ARG A 7 0.30 -12.53 2.13
CA ARG A 7 -1.09 -12.87 2.44
C ARG A 7 -2.00 -12.34 1.33
N THR A 8 -2.83 -13.19 0.75
CA THR A 8 -3.86 -12.84 -0.23
C THR A 8 -5.23 -12.89 0.43
N PHE A 9 -5.93 -11.75 0.46
CA PHE A 9 -7.28 -11.67 1.01
C PHE A 9 -8.32 -11.98 -0.06
N THR A 10 -9.38 -12.71 0.33
CA THR A 10 -10.53 -13.03 -0.53
C THR A 10 -11.32 -11.77 -0.89
N PRO A 11 -12.01 -11.73 -2.06
CA PRO A 11 -12.83 -10.58 -2.45
C PRO A 11 -13.90 -10.25 -1.41
N GLU A 12 -14.59 -11.27 -0.88
CA GLU A 12 -15.63 -11.10 0.14
C GLU A 12 -15.11 -10.41 1.41
N PHE A 13 -13.94 -10.85 1.89
CA PHE A 13 -13.34 -10.23 3.08
C PHE A 13 -12.99 -8.75 2.86
N ARG A 14 -12.53 -8.37 1.66
CA ARG A 14 -12.25 -6.97 1.34
C ARG A 14 -13.54 -6.15 1.30
N LEU A 15 -14.62 -6.74 0.79
CA LEU A 15 -15.94 -6.12 0.70
C LEU A 15 -16.52 -5.89 2.10
N GLU A 16 -16.45 -6.89 2.99
CA GLU A 16 -16.86 -6.73 4.40
C GLU A 16 -16.10 -5.59 5.08
N CYS A 17 -14.78 -5.52 4.90
CA CYS A 17 -13.96 -4.44 5.43
C CYS A 17 -14.38 -3.05 4.91
N ALA A 18 -14.70 -2.96 3.61
CA ALA A 18 -15.14 -1.71 2.99
C ALA A 18 -16.52 -1.26 3.49
N GLN A 19 -17.46 -2.21 3.69
CA GLN A 19 -18.80 -1.94 4.21
C GLN A 19 -18.77 -1.38 5.63
N LEU A 20 -17.83 -1.79 6.49
CA LEU A 20 -17.66 -1.18 7.82
C LEU A 20 -17.40 0.32 7.73
N ILE A 21 -16.64 0.77 6.73
CA ILE A 21 -16.27 2.16 6.55
C ILE A 21 -17.43 2.95 5.92
N VAL A 22 -18.02 2.42 4.85
CA VAL A 22 -19.06 3.11 4.07
C VAL A 22 -20.41 3.10 4.78
N ASP A 23 -20.88 1.93 5.21
CA ASP A 23 -22.25 1.75 5.71
C ASP A 23 -22.33 2.03 7.23
N LYS A 24 -21.32 1.58 7.99
CA LYS A 24 -21.29 1.78 9.45
C LYS A 24 -20.55 3.05 9.87
N GLY A 25 -19.93 3.79 8.95
CA GLY A 25 -19.24 5.04 9.22
C GLY A 25 -17.96 4.91 10.05
N TYR A 26 -17.33 3.73 10.07
CA TYR A 26 -16.09 3.53 10.82
C TYR A 26 -14.95 4.32 10.19
N SER A 27 -14.07 4.89 11.02
CA SER A 27 -12.77 5.38 10.55
C SER A 27 -11.89 4.21 10.09
N TYR A 28 -10.94 4.48 9.18
CA TYR A 28 -9.96 3.48 8.74
C TYR A 28 -9.18 2.84 9.90
N ARG A 29 -8.94 3.59 10.98
CA ARG A 29 -8.28 3.08 12.19
C ARG A 29 -9.16 2.10 12.96
N GLN A 30 -10.43 2.43 13.16
CA GLN A 30 -11.38 1.53 13.84
C GLN A 30 -11.62 0.26 13.02
N ALA A 31 -11.74 0.37 11.69
CA ALA A 31 -11.86 -0.78 10.81
C ALA A 31 -10.59 -1.65 10.82
N SER A 32 -9.41 -1.04 10.91
CA SER A 32 -8.11 -1.72 11.04
C SER A 32 -8.03 -2.54 12.32
N GLU A 33 -8.42 -1.95 13.44
CA GLU A 33 -8.48 -2.61 14.75
C GLU A 33 -9.52 -3.74 14.79
N ALA A 34 -10.70 -3.55 14.18
CA ALA A 34 -11.76 -4.55 14.15
C ALA A 34 -11.43 -5.77 13.27
N MET A 35 -10.85 -5.55 12.08
CA MET A 35 -10.59 -6.61 11.10
C MET A 35 -9.16 -7.18 11.17
N ASN A 36 -8.31 -6.62 12.04
CA ASN A 36 -6.89 -6.95 12.15
C ASN A 36 -6.15 -6.88 10.80
N VAL A 37 -6.40 -5.79 10.07
CA VAL A 37 -5.79 -5.47 8.77
C VAL A 37 -5.07 -4.14 8.89
N GLY A 38 -3.89 -3.97 8.27
CA GLY A 38 -3.19 -2.68 8.32
C GLY A 38 -4.01 -1.53 7.73
N SER A 39 -3.99 -0.36 8.37
CA SER A 39 -4.77 0.83 7.94
C SER A 39 -4.53 1.20 6.48
N THR A 40 -3.28 1.21 6.03
CA THR A 40 -2.92 1.51 4.63
C THR A 40 -3.50 0.51 3.64
N THR A 41 -3.69 -0.75 4.06
CA THR A 41 -4.30 -1.79 3.24
C THR A 41 -5.80 -1.52 3.07
N LEU A 42 -6.49 -1.09 4.13
CA LEU A 42 -7.91 -0.72 4.08
C LEU A 42 -8.15 0.54 3.24
N GLU A 43 -7.30 1.57 3.39
CA GLU A 43 -7.34 2.77 2.55
C GLU A 43 -7.16 2.44 1.06
N SER A 44 -6.26 1.50 0.76
CA SER A 44 -6.05 1.02 -0.61
C SER A 44 -7.28 0.28 -1.15
N TRP A 45 -7.95 -0.55 -0.32
CA TRP A 45 -9.17 -1.28 -0.74
C TRP A 45 -10.40 -0.38 -0.92
N GLY A 46 -10.53 0.67 -0.11
CA GLY A 46 -11.59 1.67 -0.26
C GLY A 46 -11.39 2.62 -1.45
N SER A 47 -10.23 2.58 -2.11
CA SER A 47 -9.90 3.45 -3.24
C SER A 47 -10.18 2.77 -4.58
N ALA A 48 -11.14 3.27 -5.34
CA ALA A 48 -11.43 2.79 -6.70
C ALA A 48 -10.62 3.56 -7.76
N GLY A 49 -9.60 2.91 -8.32
CA GLY A 49 -8.84 3.45 -9.46
C GLY A 49 -9.54 3.20 -10.80
N ALA A 50 -8.97 3.75 -11.88
CA ALA A 50 -9.52 3.60 -13.24
C ALA A 50 -9.71 2.14 -13.68
N ARG A 51 -8.86 1.22 -13.19
CA ARG A 51 -8.97 -0.21 -13.50
C ARG A 51 -10.17 -0.85 -12.80
N THR A 52 -10.32 -0.59 -11.50
CA THR A 52 -11.45 -1.06 -10.70
C THR A 52 -12.78 -0.55 -11.25
N LEU A 53 -12.85 0.74 -11.58
CA LEU A 53 -14.05 1.34 -12.17
C LEU A 53 -14.41 0.73 -13.54
N ALA A 54 -13.41 0.48 -14.38
CA ALA A 54 -13.64 -0.17 -15.67
C ALA A 54 -14.16 -1.61 -15.51
N GLU A 55 -13.60 -2.38 -14.58
CA GLU A 55 -14.06 -3.73 -14.24
C GLU A 55 -15.50 -3.71 -13.70
N MET A 56 -15.79 -2.83 -12.74
CA MET A 56 -17.15 -2.66 -12.17
C MET A 56 -18.18 -2.26 -13.22
N LEU A 57 -17.88 -1.28 -14.07
CA LEU A 57 -18.79 -0.84 -15.12
C LEU A 57 -19.03 -1.94 -16.16
N THR A 58 -17.99 -2.68 -16.51
CA THR A 58 -18.10 -3.81 -17.44
C THR A 58 -18.94 -4.93 -16.83
N GLN A 59 -18.79 -5.23 -15.53
CA GLN A 59 -19.66 -6.18 -14.81
C GLN A 59 -21.12 -5.71 -14.78
N ASN A 60 -21.35 -4.41 -14.71
CA ASN A 60 -22.68 -3.79 -14.78
C ASN A 60 -23.23 -3.67 -16.22
N GLY A 61 -22.59 -4.29 -17.21
CA GLY A 61 -23.06 -4.32 -18.61
C GLY A 61 -22.65 -3.11 -19.45
N VAL A 62 -21.85 -2.18 -18.92
CA VAL A 62 -21.30 -1.04 -19.66
C VAL A 62 -19.86 -1.36 -20.06
N PRO A 63 -19.59 -1.78 -21.31
CA PRO A 63 -18.24 -2.14 -21.72
C PRO A 63 -17.32 -0.92 -21.65
N MET A 64 -16.36 -0.94 -20.72
CA MET A 64 -15.48 0.19 -20.47
C MET A 64 -14.00 -0.21 -20.48
N SER A 65 -13.19 0.53 -21.23
CA SER A 65 -11.73 0.36 -21.18
C SER A 65 -11.12 1.15 -20.02
N ARG A 66 -10.00 0.66 -19.47
CA ARG A 66 -9.23 1.37 -18.41
C ARG A 66 -8.91 2.83 -18.80
N TYR A 67 -8.63 3.06 -20.09
CA TYR A 67 -8.22 4.37 -20.60
C TYR A 67 -9.40 5.33 -20.69
N ARG A 68 -10.59 4.83 -21.05
CA ARG A 68 -11.84 5.61 -21.02
C ARG A 68 -12.24 5.96 -19.60
N ALA A 69 -12.21 5.00 -18.68
CA ALA A 69 -12.46 5.26 -17.27
C ALA A 69 -11.50 6.32 -16.71
N GLY A 70 -10.20 6.23 -17.02
CA GLY A 70 -9.22 7.24 -16.59
C GLY A 70 -9.45 8.63 -17.18
N ARG A 71 -9.92 8.75 -18.43
CA ARG A 71 -10.32 10.05 -19.01
C ARG A 71 -11.56 10.63 -18.31
N LEU A 72 -12.56 9.79 -18.04
CA LEU A 72 -13.77 10.20 -17.33
C LEU A 72 -13.47 10.64 -15.89
N MET A 73 -12.61 9.91 -15.17
CA MET A 73 -12.16 10.33 -13.83
C MET A 73 -11.53 11.73 -13.87
N LYS A 74 -10.64 12.00 -14.83
CA LYS A 74 -10.04 13.34 -14.99
C LYS A 74 -11.09 14.40 -15.33
N TYR A 75 -12.01 14.08 -16.23
CA TYR A 75 -13.09 14.99 -16.62
C TYR A 75 -14.01 15.35 -15.44
N LEU A 76 -14.32 14.38 -14.59
CA LEU A 76 -15.13 14.54 -13.37
C LEU A 76 -14.31 15.03 -12.16
N ASN A 77 -13.02 15.34 -12.35
CA ASN A 77 -12.09 15.74 -11.29
C ASN A 77 -12.00 14.74 -10.11
N LEU A 78 -12.17 13.45 -10.40
CA LEU A 78 -12.03 12.34 -9.46
C LEU A 78 -10.58 11.86 -9.40
N SER A 79 -9.96 11.96 -8.22
CA SER A 79 -8.62 11.44 -7.98
C SER A 79 -8.64 10.27 -6.99
N SER A 80 -8.10 9.13 -7.40
CA SER A 80 -7.78 8.03 -6.49
C SER A 80 -6.29 8.11 -6.15
N CYS A 81 -5.96 8.49 -4.92
CA CYS A 81 -4.57 8.53 -4.45
C CYS A 81 -4.31 7.30 -3.57
N GLN A 82 -3.33 6.47 -3.96
CA GLN A 82 -2.81 5.49 -3.03
C GLN A 82 -2.15 6.22 -1.86
N PRO A 83 -2.23 5.69 -0.62
CA PRO A 83 -1.54 6.28 0.51
C PRO A 83 -0.07 6.50 0.17
N GLY A 84 0.43 7.69 0.49
CA GLY A 84 1.81 8.08 0.23
C GLY A 84 2.80 7.13 0.90
N LYS A 85 4.06 7.14 0.45
CA LYS A 85 5.12 6.35 1.09
C LYS A 85 5.21 6.75 2.57
N HIS A 86 5.26 5.75 3.44
CA HIS A 86 5.46 5.97 4.88
C HIS A 86 6.75 6.78 5.11
N GLN A 87 6.63 7.86 5.87
CA GLN A 87 7.76 8.71 6.23
C GLN A 87 8.55 8.07 7.37
N TYR A 88 9.35 7.04 7.05
CA TYR A 88 10.37 6.60 8.00
C TYR A 88 11.39 7.72 8.16
N LYS A 89 11.66 8.11 9.42
CA LYS A 89 12.82 8.96 9.71
C LYS A 89 14.07 8.14 9.42
N ASN A 90 14.95 8.63 8.55
CA ASN A 90 16.25 8.03 8.35
C ASN A 90 17.01 8.14 9.68
N ALA A 91 17.35 6.99 10.29
CA ALA A 91 18.18 6.97 11.48
C ALA A 91 19.64 7.24 11.08
N CYS A 92 20.07 8.51 11.18
CA CYS A 92 21.49 8.88 11.18
C CYS A 92 22.10 8.88 12.59
N GLN A 93 21.28 8.67 13.62
CA GLN A 93 21.72 8.62 15.01
C GLN A 93 22.38 7.27 15.30
N GLU A 94 23.60 7.28 15.81
CA GLU A 94 24.26 6.07 16.30
C GLU A 94 23.51 5.49 17.51
N HIS A 95 23.52 4.17 17.64
CA HIS A 95 22.91 3.50 18.78
C HIS A 95 23.77 3.71 20.03
N THR A 96 23.21 4.29 21.08
CA THR A 96 23.93 4.61 22.33
C THR A 96 24.57 3.38 22.99
N CYS A 97 23.93 2.22 22.90
CA CYS A 97 24.43 0.98 23.51
C CYS A 97 25.38 0.18 22.59
N LEU A 98 25.47 0.55 21.31
CA LEU A 98 26.22 -0.16 20.27
C LEU A 98 26.95 0.90 19.42
N PRO A 99 28.11 1.40 19.89
CA PRO A 99 28.88 2.36 19.13
C PRO A 99 29.30 1.77 17.78
N ASN A 100 29.29 2.57 16.73
CA ASN A 100 29.70 2.17 15.38
C ASN A 100 31.24 2.08 15.29
N LEU A 101 31.83 1.02 15.85
CA LEU A 101 33.28 0.84 15.95
C LEU A 101 34.00 0.77 14.59
N LEU A 102 33.28 0.43 13.53
CA LEU A 102 33.85 0.24 12.19
C LEU A 102 33.84 1.53 11.36
N GLU A 103 33.14 2.59 11.78
CA GLU A 103 33.00 3.89 11.10
C GLU A 103 32.80 3.81 9.57
N ARG A 104 32.23 2.70 9.08
CA ARG A 104 32.12 2.41 7.65
C ARG A 104 33.45 2.52 6.89
N GLN A 105 34.55 1.98 7.44
CA GLN A 105 35.81 1.75 6.72
C GLN A 105 35.69 0.65 5.64
N PHE A 106 34.56 0.58 4.93
CA PHE A 106 34.31 -0.32 3.79
C PHE A 106 34.85 0.25 2.47
N ALA A 107 35.68 1.29 2.54
CA ALA A 107 36.48 1.74 1.40
C ALA A 107 37.55 0.68 1.13
N VAL A 108 37.22 -0.32 0.30
CA VAL A 108 38.16 -1.34 -0.14
C VAL A 108 39.08 -0.68 -1.19
N PRO A 109 40.37 -0.45 -0.89
CA PRO A 109 41.27 0.20 -1.85
C PRO A 109 41.61 -0.73 -3.02
N GLU A 110 41.60 -2.06 -2.80
CA GLU A 110 41.96 -3.07 -3.79
C GLU A 110 41.12 -4.34 -3.61
N PRO A 111 40.62 -4.96 -4.70
CA PRO A 111 39.86 -6.21 -4.64
C PRO A 111 40.71 -7.39 -4.10
N ASP A 112 40.05 -8.36 -3.47
CA ASP A 112 40.59 -9.67 -3.02
C ASP A 112 41.55 -9.69 -1.81
N ARG A 113 41.38 -8.80 -0.82
CA ARG A 113 41.89 -9.04 0.54
C ARG A 113 40.78 -9.49 1.49
N VAL A 114 40.96 -10.69 2.04
CA VAL A 114 40.11 -11.28 3.09
C VAL A 114 40.45 -10.64 4.43
N TRP A 115 39.43 -10.29 5.22
CA TRP A 115 39.53 -9.75 6.59
C TRP A 115 39.21 -10.83 7.62
#